data_AF-A0A8T5FIG9-F1
#
_entry.id   AF-A0A8T5FIG9-F1
#
_cell.length_a   1.000
_cell.length_b   1.000
_cell.length_c   1.000
_cell.angle_alpha   90.00
_cell.angle_beta   90.00
_cell.angle_gamma   90.00
#
_symmetry.space_group_name_H-M   'P 1'
#
loop_
_entity.id
_entity.type
_entity.pdbx_description
1 polymer ?
#
loop_
_entity_poly.entity_id
_entity_poly.type
_entity_poly.pdbx_seq_one_letter_code
_entity_poly.pdbx_strand_id
1 'polypeptide(L)'
;MKLNDNKTSQLMIRIGLGIFFFIFGLLKLTQSDWFANNAYKMFYGTVFSTTLIMIIGILQVLIAISFFVNKYTKWSAWIASVFLLSTIIATMPKLLTTFQLPPAAAPPGFLFVAAIPLLFMALSQALKEE
;
A
#
# COMPACT_ATOMS: atom_id res chain seq x y z
N MET A 1 0.04 28.47 -22.22
CA MET A 1 0.95 27.31 -22.05
C MET A 1 0.11 26.15 -21.55
N LYS A 2 -0.41 25.29 -22.44
CA LYS A 2 -1.12 24.07 -22.03
C LYS A 2 -0.06 23.14 -21.44
N LEU A 3 -0.03 23.04 -20.12
CA LEU A 3 0.82 22.06 -19.48
C LEU A 3 0.42 20.69 -19.98
N ASN A 4 1.43 19.85 -20.08
CA ASN A 4 1.35 18.45 -20.46
C ASN A 4 0.67 17.70 -19.29
N ASP A 5 -0.57 18.06 -18.95
CA ASP A 5 -1.23 17.75 -17.67
C ASP A 5 -1.24 16.24 -17.38
N ASN A 6 -1.31 15.44 -18.43
CA ASN A 6 -1.19 13.99 -18.33
C ASN A 6 0.19 13.51 -17.84
N LYS A 7 1.28 14.11 -18.29
CA LYS A 7 2.64 13.72 -17.86
C LYS A 7 2.91 14.12 -16.41
N THR A 8 2.49 15.33 -16.02
CA THR A 8 2.63 15.83 -14.64
C THR A 8 1.81 14.98 -13.68
N SER A 9 0.55 14.69 -14.02
CA SER A 9 -0.33 13.85 -13.20
C SER A 9 0.23 12.43 -13.01
N GLN A 10 0.77 11.83 -14.07
CA GLN A 10 1.38 10.51 -13.98
C GLN A 10 2.64 10.49 -13.12
N LEU A 11 3.47 11.52 -13.22
CA LEU A 11 4.64 11.67 -12.35
C LEU A 11 4.22 11.78 -10.89
N MET A 12 3.20 12.60 -10.59
CA MET A 12 2.67 12.76 -9.23
C MET A 12 2.12 11.44 -8.67
N ILE A 13 1.34 10.68 -9.47
CA ILE A 13 0.83 9.37 -9.06
C ILE A 13 1.98 8.40 -8.75
N ARG A 14 3.00 8.36 -9.61
CA ARG A 14 4.18 7.50 -9.40
C ARG A 14 4.94 7.87 -8.13
N ILE A 15 5.16 9.16 -7.90
CA ILE A 15 5.84 9.63 -6.68
C ILE A 15 5.00 9.29 -5.45
N GLY A 16 3.69 9.55 -5.47
CA GLY A 16 2.78 9.24 -4.37
C GLY A 16 2.76 7.75 -4.03
N LEU A 17 2.58 6.88 -5.03
CA LEU A 17 2.63 5.43 -4.85
C LEU A 17 4.03 4.99 -4.38
N GLY A 18 5.09 5.51 -4.99
CA GLY A 18 6.47 5.22 -4.63
C GLY A 18 6.74 5.51 -3.15
N ILE A 19 6.41 6.72 -2.69
CA ILE A 19 6.58 7.12 -1.29
C ILE A 19 5.76 6.23 -0.35
N PHE A 20 4.49 5.97 -0.69
CA PHE A 20 3.62 5.13 0.13
C PHE A 20 4.20 3.72 0.31
N PHE A 21 4.54 3.04 -0.79
CA PHE A 21 5.12 1.70 -0.75
C PHE A 21 6.50 1.68 -0.09
N PHE A 22 7.29 2.73 -0.26
CA PHE A 22 8.61 2.84 0.37
C PHE A 22 8.51 2.92 1.89
N ILE A 23 7.67 3.83 2.41
CA ILE A 23 7.47 4.00 3.86
C ILE A 23 6.90 2.72 4.47
N PHE A 24 5.83 2.15 3.88
CA PHE A 24 5.23 0.93 4.41
C PHE A 24 6.14 -0.30 4.28
N GLY A 25 6.99 -0.35 3.25
CA GLY A 25 8.02 -1.38 3.10
C GLY A 25 9.07 -1.26 4.20
N LEU A 26 9.63 -0.07 4.42
CA LEU A 26 10.59 0.18 5.49
C LEU A 26 10.02 -0.10 6.88
N LEU A 27 8.77 0.28 7.15
CA LEU A 27 8.12 -0.03 8.42
C LEU A 27 8.00 -1.54 8.65
N LYS A 28 7.69 -2.34 7.62
CA LYS A 28 7.67 -3.81 7.73
C LYS A 28 9.06 -4.41 7.95
N LEU A 29 10.12 -3.77 7.46
CA LEU A 29 11.50 -4.24 7.68
C LEU A 29 12.01 -3.88 9.07
N THR A 30 11.69 -2.68 9.55
CA THR A 30 12.19 -2.15 10.83
C THR A 30 11.33 -2.55 12.03
N GLN A 31 10.04 -2.84 11.82
CA GLN A 31 9.07 -3.17 12.86
C GLN A 31 8.31 -4.47 12.54
N SER A 32 8.99 -5.42 11.89
CA SER A 32 8.41 -6.71 11.46
C SER A 32 7.70 -7.46 12.60
N ASP A 33 8.30 -7.49 13.79
CA ASP A 33 7.71 -8.13 14.98
C ASP A 33 6.45 -7.43 15.48
N TRP A 34 6.41 -6.09 15.43
CA TRP A 34 5.21 -5.34 15.79
C TRP A 34 4.07 -5.64 14.82
N PHE A 35 4.36 -5.72 13.52
CA PHE A 35 3.36 -6.10 12.51
C PHE A 35 2.86 -7.52 12.71
N ALA A 36 3.75 -8.49 12.98
CA ALA A 36 3.37 -9.89 13.22
C ALA A 36 2.42 -10.04 14.40
N ASN A 37 2.76 -9.41 15.52
CA ASN A 37 2.10 -9.64 16.81
C ASN A 37 0.90 -8.72 17.07
N ASN A 38 0.83 -7.55 16.42
CA ASN A 38 -0.22 -6.57 16.63
C ASN A 38 -1.10 -6.40 15.40
N ALA A 39 -0.59 -5.72 14.36
CA ALA A 39 -1.40 -5.33 13.21
C ALA A 39 -2.02 -6.56 12.52
N TYR A 40 -1.19 -7.50 12.06
CA TYR A 40 -1.70 -8.66 11.32
C TYR A 40 -2.53 -9.59 12.20
N LYS A 41 -2.15 -9.79 13.46
CA LYS A 41 -2.97 -10.55 14.43
C LYS A 41 -4.36 -9.95 14.60
N MET A 42 -4.47 -8.62 14.64
CA MET A 42 -5.75 -7.92 14.77
C MET A 42 -6.65 -8.07 13.54
N PHE A 43 -6.08 -8.16 12.33
CA PHE A 43 -6.85 -8.25 11.08
C PHE A 43 -7.16 -9.67 10.64
N TYR A 44 -6.22 -10.59 10.82
CA TYR A 44 -6.32 -11.96 10.32
C TYR A 44 -6.59 -12.99 11.42
N GLY A 45 -6.60 -12.59 12.70
CA GLY A 45 -6.82 -13.47 13.84
C GLY A 45 -5.67 -14.44 14.14
N THR A 46 -4.55 -14.33 13.41
CA THR A 46 -3.39 -15.22 13.54
C THR A 46 -2.07 -14.45 13.47
N VAL A 47 -1.02 -15.04 14.04
CA VAL A 47 0.34 -14.49 13.97
C VAL A 47 1.01 -15.02 12.71
N PHE A 48 1.54 -14.11 11.90
CA PHE A 48 2.36 -14.48 10.74
C PHE A 48 3.83 -14.54 11.10
N SER A 49 4.59 -15.33 10.34
CA SER A 49 6.05 -15.37 10.46
C SER A 49 6.65 -13.98 10.19
N THR A 50 7.51 -13.51 11.10
CA THR A 50 8.33 -12.29 10.92
C THR A 50 9.09 -12.32 9.59
N THR A 51 9.60 -13.50 9.19
CA THR A 51 10.28 -13.69 7.90
C THR A 51 9.38 -13.38 6.71
N LEU A 52 8.12 -13.80 6.75
CA LEU A 52 7.16 -13.51 5.68
C LEU A 52 6.89 -12.00 5.58
N ILE A 53 6.76 -11.32 6.72
CA ILE A 53 6.53 -9.87 6.76
C ILE A 53 7.73 -9.11 6.21
N MET A 54 8.95 -9.55 6.52
CA MET A 54 10.16 -8.97 5.95
C MET A 54 10.21 -9.15 4.43
N ILE A 55 9.88 -10.34 3.91
CA ILE A 55 9.82 -10.59 2.46
C ILE A 55 8.81 -9.63 1.80
N ILE A 56 7.62 -9.47 2.40
CA ILE A 56 6.63 -8.51 1.92
C ILE A 56 7.20 -7.07 1.96
N GLY A 57 7.91 -6.70 3.02
CA GLY A 57 8.58 -5.40 3.13
C GLY A 57 9.59 -5.15 2.02
N ILE A 58 10.44 -6.14 1.71
CA ILE A 58 11.41 -6.06 0.60
C ILE A 58 10.68 -5.85 -0.73
N LEU A 59 9.64 -6.65 -1.01
CA LEU A 59 8.86 -6.51 -2.23
C LEU A 59 8.24 -5.11 -2.37
N GLN A 60 7.72 -4.54 -1.29
CA GLN A 60 7.17 -3.19 -1.30
C GLN A 60 8.23 -2.12 -1.58
N VAL A 61 9.45 -2.27 -1.04
CA VAL A 61 10.57 -1.36 -1.35
C VAL A 61 10.98 -1.49 -2.83
N LEU A 62 11.04 -2.71 -3.38
CA LEU A 62 11.37 -2.92 -4.80
C LEU A 62 10.32 -2.30 -5.74
N ILE A 63 9.04 -2.43 -5.39
CA ILE A 63 7.93 -1.78 -6.11
C ILE A 63 8.08 -0.25 -6.06
N ALA A 64 8.41 0.31 -4.90
CA ALA A 64 8.62 1.74 -4.76
C ALA A 64 9.79 2.26 -5.62
N ILE A 65 10.91 1.53 -5.64
CA ILE A 65 12.06 1.86 -6.47
C ILE A 65 11.67 1.85 -7.95
N SER A 66 10.91 0.84 -8.39
CA SER A 66 10.37 0.78 -9.76
C SER A 66 9.54 2.02 -10.12
N PHE A 67 8.67 2.46 -9.20
CA PHE A 67 7.90 3.69 -9.39
C PHE A 67 8.77 4.94 -9.50
N PHE A 68 9.87 5.06 -8.76
CA PHE A 68 10.80 6.20 -8.87
C PHE A 68 11.61 6.16 -10.17
N VAL A 69 12.15 4.99 -10.54
CA VAL A 69 13.04 4.83 -11.71
C VAL A 69 12.27 4.81 -13.04
N ASN A 70 10.95 4.69 -13.02
CA ASN A 70 10.10 4.52 -14.21
C ASN A 70 10.35 3.22 -14.99
N LYS A 71 10.93 2.21 -14.35
CA LYS A 71 11.30 0.97 -15.02
C LYS A 71 10.43 -0.15 -14.47
N TYR A 72 9.74 -0.87 -15.35
CA TYR A 72 8.76 -1.90 -14.97
C TYR A 72 7.55 -1.37 -14.19
N THR A 73 7.27 -0.06 -14.29
CA THR A 73 6.16 0.61 -13.59
C THR A 73 4.82 -0.12 -13.77
N LYS A 74 4.54 -0.62 -14.98
CA LYS A 74 3.30 -1.35 -15.30
C LYS A 74 3.13 -2.63 -14.49
N TRP A 75 4.20 -3.45 -14.41
CA TRP A 75 4.20 -4.68 -13.63
C TRP A 75 4.16 -4.40 -12.13
N SER A 76 4.94 -3.42 -11.67
CA SER A 76 4.93 -2.99 -10.27
C SER A 76 3.57 -2.44 -9.85
N ALA A 77 2.85 -1.77 -10.76
CA ALA A 77 1.50 -1.29 -10.53
C ALA A 77 0.46 -2.42 -10.39
N TRP A 78 0.58 -3.50 -11.17
CA TRP A 78 -0.24 -4.70 -10.97
C TRP A 78 0.00 -5.33 -9.60
N ILE A 79 1.27 -5.53 -9.23
CA ILE A 79 1.63 -6.10 -7.93
C ILE A 79 1.15 -5.19 -6.79
N ALA A 80 1.35 -3.87 -6.91
CA ALA A 80 0.86 -2.87 -5.97
C ALA A 80 -0.66 -2.94 -5.80
N SER A 81 -1.40 -3.13 -6.91
CA SER A 81 -2.85 -3.27 -6.88
C SER A 81 -3.28 -4.51 -6.10
N VAL A 82 -2.58 -5.64 -6.25
CA VAL A 82 -2.83 -6.84 -5.45
C VAL A 82 -2.60 -6.57 -3.96
N PHE A 83 -1.49 -5.92 -3.58
CA PHE A 83 -1.22 -5.57 -2.18
C PHE A 83 -2.32 -4.68 -1.58
N LEU A 84 -2.75 -3.66 -2.32
CA LEU A 84 -3.77 -2.71 -1.87
C LEU A 84 -5.14 -3.41 -1.77
N LEU A 85 -5.49 -4.23 -2.76
CA LEU A 85 -6.73 -5.02 -2.73
C LEU A 85 -6.75 -6.01 -1.56
N SER A 86 -5.68 -6.75 -1.32
CA SER A 86 -5.56 -7.64 -0.16
C SER A 86 -5.68 -6.86 1.16
N THR A 87 -5.13 -5.66 1.23
CA THR A 87 -5.26 -4.78 2.40
C THR A 87 -6.72 -4.36 2.60
N ILE A 88 -7.42 -3.93 1.54
CA ILE A 88 -8.83 -3.54 1.61
C ILE A 88 -9.69 -4.72 2.06
N ILE A 89 -9.50 -5.92 1.50
CA ILE A 89 -10.24 -7.13 1.88
C ILE A 89 -10.02 -7.45 3.37
N ALA A 90 -8.76 -7.47 3.82
CA ALA A 90 -8.42 -7.78 5.20
C ALA A 90 -8.92 -6.73 6.21
N THR A 91 -9.04 -5.48 5.78
CA THR A 91 -9.45 -4.35 6.62
C THR A 91 -10.93 -4.02 6.48
N MET A 92 -11.69 -4.75 5.66
CA MET A 92 -13.11 -4.50 5.39
C MET A 92 -13.98 -4.35 6.64
N PRO A 93 -13.86 -5.19 7.70
CA PRO A 93 -14.65 -5.01 8.92
C PRO A 93 -14.38 -3.67 9.63
N LYS A 94 -13.14 -3.16 9.53
CA LYS A 94 -12.75 -1.84 10.07
C LYS A 94 -13.14 -0.69 9.15
N LEU A 95 -13.18 -0.90 7.83
CA LEU A 95 -13.71 0.06 6.86
C LEU A 95 -15.20 0.35 7.13
N LEU A 96 -15.99 -0.70 7.38
CA LEU A 96 -17.42 -0.59 7.69
C LEU A 96 -17.70 0.10 9.03
N THR A 97 -16.74 0.06 9.97
CA THR A 97 -16.84 0.69 11.30
C THR A 97 -15.97 1.94 11.43
N THR A 98 -15.46 2.49 10.33
CA THR A 98 -14.43 3.55 10.32
C THR A 98 -14.84 4.84 11.04
N PHE A 99 -16.14 5.16 11.08
CA PHE A 99 -16.66 6.35 11.75
C PHE A 99 -17.11 6.09 13.20
N GLN A 100 -16.92 4.87 13.70
CA GLN A 100 -17.12 4.55 15.11
C GLN A 100 -15.81 4.79 15.86
N LEU A 101 -15.89 5.41 17.04
CA LEU A 101 -14.72 5.65 17.90
C LEU A 101 -13.98 4.33 18.16
N PRO A 102 -12.74 4.16 17.68
CA PRO A 102 -12.00 2.92 17.93
C PRO A 102 -11.66 2.80 19.42
N PRO A 103 -11.55 1.56 19.95
CA PRO A 103 -10.90 1.34 21.24
C PRO A 103 -9.48 1.91 21.20
N ALA A 104 -8.98 2.43 22.33
CA ALA A 104 -7.68 3.14 22.42
C ALA A 104 -6.46 2.39 21.87
N ALA A 105 -6.55 1.06 21.72
CA ALA A 105 -5.48 0.19 21.23
C ALA A 105 -5.57 -0.15 19.72
N ALA A 106 -6.60 0.30 19.01
CA ALA A 106 -6.78 -0.01 17.59
C ALA A 106 -6.30 1.14 16.70
N PRO A 107 -5.53 0.87 15.62
CA PRO A 107 -5.20 1.91 14.64
C PRO A 107 -6.50 2.46 14.03
N PRO A 108 -6.59 3.78 13.79
CA PRO A 108 -7.80 4.39 13.29
C PRO A 108 -8.23 3.80 11.94
N GLY A 109 -9.51 3.48 11.81
CA GLY A 109 -10.10 2.89 10.59
C GLY A 109 -9.85 3.71 9.32
N PHE A 110 -9.75 5.04 9.46
CA PHE A 110 -9.55 5.96 8.34
C PHE A 110 -8.22 5.73 7.60
N LEU A 111 -7.19 5.19 8.26
CA LEU A 111 -5.91 4.88 7.61
C LEU A 111 -6.06 3.81 6.53
N PHE A 112 -7.04 2.92 6.68
CA PHE A 112 -7.30 1.85 5.72
C PHE A 112 -8.19 2.32 4.57
N VAL A 113 -8.99 3.36 4.78
CA VAL A 113 -9.78 3.99 3.70
C VAL A 113 -8.85 4.56 2.62
N ALA A 114 -7.68 5.04 3.00
CA ALA A 114 -6.66 5.53 2.06
C ALA A 114 -6.20 4.46 1.05
N ALA A 115 -6.32 3.17 1.36
CA ALA A 115 -5.96 2.10 0.43
C ALA A 115 -6.85 2.07 -0.82
N ILE A 116 -8.11 2.55 -0.73
CA ILE A 116 -9.06 2.58 -1.84
C ILE A 116 -8.61 3.54 -2.96
N PRO A 117 -8.41 4.86 -2.72
CA PRO A 117 -7.93 5.75 -3.76
C PRO A 117 -6.53 5.36 -4.27
N LEU A 118 -5.67 4.82 -3.40
CA LEU A 118 -4.36 4.29 -3.81
C LEU A 118 -4.48 3.11 -4.79
N LEU A 119 -5.48 2.24 -4.61
CA LEU A 119 -5.74 1.14 -5.54
C LEU A 119 -6.08 1.68 -6.94
N PHE A 120 -6.97 2.67 -7.03
CA PHE A 120 -7.32 3.28 -8.31
C PHE A 120 -6.13 4.00 -8.96
N MET A 121 -5.29 4.67 -8.16
CA MET A 121 -4.04 5.25 -8.63
C MET A 121 -3.10 4.16 -9.20
N ALA A 122 -2.94 3.03 -8.50
CA ALA A 122 -2.13 1.92 -8.99
C ALA A 122 -2.70 1.31 -10.27
N LEU A 123 -4.01 1.05 -10.34
CA LEU A 123 -4.68 0.53 -11.54
C LEU A 123 -4.52 1.46 -12.74
N SER A 124 -4.58 2.79 -12.54
CA SER A 124 -4.34 3.75 -13.62
C SER A 124 -2.93 3.66 -14.22
N GLN A 125 -1.92 3.28 -13.42
CA GLN A 125 -0.56 3.04 -13.91
C GLN A 125 -0.44 1.67 -14.57
N ALA A 126 -1.17 0.66 -14.10
CA ALA A 126 -1.16 -0.70 -14.62
C ALA A 126 -1.86 -0.84 -15.98
N LEU A 127 -2.97 -0.11 -16.17
CA LEU A 127 -3.82 -0.16 -17.37
C LEU A 127 -3.32 0.75 -18.50
N LYS A 128 -2.21 1.45 -18.30
CA LYS A 128 -1.68 2.37 -19.30
C LYS A 128 -1.22 1.59 -20.54
N GLU A 129 -1.74 2.00 -21.69
CA GLU A 129 -1.26 1.57 -23.01
C GLU A 129 0.11 2.23 -23.27
N GLU A 130 1.05 1.48 -23.83
CA GLU A 130 2.43 1.94 -24.11
C GLU A 130 2.47 2.80 -25.38
#